data_AF-A0A0F9F1G3-F1
#
_entry.id   AF-A0A0F9F1G3-F1
#
_cell.length_a   1.000
_cell.length_b   1.000
_cell.length_c   1.000
_cell.angle_alpha   90.00
_cell.angle_beta   90.00
_cell.angle_gamma   90.00
#
_symmetry.space_group_name_H-M   'P 1'
#
loop_
_entity.id
_entity.type
_entity.pdbx_description
1 polymer ?
#
loop_
_entity_poly.entity_id
_entity_poly.type
_entity_poly.pdbx_seq_one_letter_code
_entity_poly.pdbx_strand_id
1 'polypeptide(L)'
;MKDYIKQLIERTQDNNLARCMVREYLQARLLESLQENGAFVNWAFVGGTALRFLYSMPRFSEDLAFSLSHPKAEDLFTGLMKKAQSSFQAEGYSLAIKAKAEKTVKSAFVRFEGLLFEMNLSRHQSETISIKVEIDTNPPAGANLETSILRRHCLLNLQHFDKSSLLAGKLHALLSRGYSKGRDLYDLMWYLSDRTWPGPNIILLNNALLQTGWDGPTITPDN
;
A
#
# COMPACT_ATOMS: atom_id res chain seq x y z
N MET A 1 -5.73 21.79 -5.49
CA MET A 1 -5.14 20.48 -5.15
C MET A 1 -3.66 20.59 -4.80
N LYS A 2 -2.81 21.08 -5.70
CA LYS A 2 -1.37 21.32 -5.40
C LYS A 2 -1.13 22.32 -4.27
N ASP A 3 -2.01 23.31 -4.08
CA ASP A 3 -1.88 24.26 -2.96
C ASP A 3 -2.04 23.62 -1.58
N TYR A 4 -2.85 22.55 -1.47
CA TYR A 4 -2.92 21.78 -0.23
C TYR A 4 -1.58 21.09 0.07
N ILE A 5 -0.86 20.61 -0.95
CA ILE A 5 0.49 20.06 -0.77
C ILE A 5 1.42 21.14 -0.22
N LYS A 6 1.37 22.37 -0.76
CA LYS A 6 2.18 23.49 -0.26
C LYS A 6 1.88 23.79 1.20
N GLN A 7 0.60 23.85 1.59
CA GLN A 7 0.18 24.06 2.98
C GLN A 7 0.64 22.91 3.88
N LEU A 8 0.53 21.66 3.42
CA LEU A 8 0.92 20.47 4.16
C LEU A 8 2.41 20.47 4.52
N ILE A 9 3.27 20.99 3.65
CA ILE A 9 4.73 21.00 3.85
C ILE A 9 5.28 22.35 4.33
N GLU A 10 4.46 23.39 4.44
CA GLU A 10 4.89 24.78 4.71
C GLU A 10 5.75 24.90 5.98
N ARG A 11 5.42 24.14 7.02
CA ARG A 11 6.09 24.17 8.33
C ARG A 11 7.19 23.11 8.47
N THR A 12 7.42 22.30 7.44
CA THR A 12 8.35 21.17 7.50
C THR A 12 9.72 21.59 6.99
N GLN A 13 10.67 21.79 7.91
CA GLN A 13 12.04 22.20 7.57
C GLN A 13 12.86 21.05 6.97
N ASP A 14 12.60 19.81 7.39
CA ASP A 14 13.28 18.63 6.85
C ASP A 14 12.71 18.27 5.48
N ASN A 15 13.54 18.44 4.44
CA ASN A 15 13.17 18.15 3.06
C ASN A 15 12.82 16.67 2.84
N ASN A 16 13.44 15.74 3.56
CA ASN A 16 13.12 14.32 3.45
C ASN A 16 11.75 14.02 4.04
N LEU A 17 11.45 14.59 5.20
CA LEU A 17 10.13 14.51 5.81
C LEU A 17 9.06 15.12 4.91
N ALA A 18 9.32 16.29 4.33
CA ALA A 18 8.39 16.94 3.40
C ALA A 18 8.13 16.04 2.17
N ARG A 19 9.16 15.45 1.56
CA ARG A 19 9.00 14.46 0.47
C ARG A 19 8.12 13.28 0.87
N CYS A 20 8.28 12.75 2.08
CA CYS A 20 7.45 11.67 2.61
C CYS A 20 5.98 12.10 2.78
N MET A 21 5.73 13.32 3.27
CA MET A 21 4.38 13.88 3.41
C MET A 21 3.71 14.09 2.05
N VAL A 22 4.45 14.60 1.05
CA VAL A 22 3.96 14.69 -0.34
C VAL A 22 3.57 13.30 -0.85
N ARG A 23 4.42 12.28 -0.65
CA ARG A 23 4.13 10.91 -1.07
C ARG A 23 2.86 10.36 -0.42
N GLU A 24 2.72 10.55 0.90
CA GLU A 24 1.56 10.06 1.64
C GLU A 24 0.26 10.75 1.16
N TYR A 25 0.30 12.04 0.87
CA TYR A 25 -0.83 12.75 0.28
C TYR A 25 -1.20 12.17 -1.09
N LEU A 26 -0.22 11.96 -1.98
CA LEU A 26 -0.45 11.38 -3.31
C LEU A 26 -0.98 9.93 -3.22
N GLN A 27 -0.53 9.15 -2.23
CA GLN A 27 -1.07 7.83 -1.93
C GLN A 27 -2.55 7.91 -1.53
N ALA A 28 -2.93 8.88 -0.68
CA ALA A 28 -4.32 9.11 -0.29
C ALA A 28 -5.20 9.49 -1.50
N ARG A 29 -4.72 10.40 -2.36
CA ARG A 29 -5.40 10.78 -3.61
C ARG A 29 -5.58 9.60 -4.56
N LEU A 30 -4.57 8.74 -4.67
CA LEU A 30 -4.63 7.55 -5.51
C LEU A 30 -5.62 6.52 -4.94
N LEU A 31 -5.66 6.34 -3.62
CA LEU A 31 -6.67 5.52 -2.94
C LEU A 31 -8.09 6.07 -3.18
N GLU A 32 -8.29 7.38 -3.13
CA GLU A 32 -9.58 8.00 -3.44
C GLU A 32 -10.01 7.72 -4.89
N SER A 33 -9.11 7.93 -5.87
CA SER A 33 -9.42 7.64 -7.27
C SER A 33 -9.75 6.16 -7.50
N LEU A 34 -9.04 5.24 -6.82
CA LEU A 34 -9.36 3.81 -6.85
C LEU A 34 -10.75 3.51 -6.26
N GLN A 35 -11.09 4.15 -5.14
CA GLN A 35 -12.39 4.00 -4.49
C GLN A 35 -13.54 4.48 -5.37
N GLU A 36 -13.43 5.69 -5.92
CA GLU A 36 -14.45 6.28 -6.80
C GLU A 36 -14.71 5.43 -8.04
N ASN A 37 -13.74 4.60 -8.42
CA ASN A 37 -13.81 3.69 -9.55
C ASN A 37 -14.09 2.23 -9.18
N GLY A 38 -14.49 1.97 -7.94
CA GLY A 38 -14.98 0.66 -7.50
C GLY A 38 -13.90 -0.38 -7.20
N ALA A 39 -12.63 0.01 -7.05
CA ALA A 39 -11.54 -0.94 -6.78
C ALA A 39 -11.82 -1.81 -5.54
N PHE A 40 -12.29 -1.18 -4.45
CA PHE A 40 -12.52 -1.85 -3.16
C PHE A 40 -13.75 -2.78 -3.11
N VAL A 41 -14.41 -3.02 -4.24
CA VAL A 41 -15.36 -4.13 -4.38
C VAL A 41 -14.59 -5.46 -4.37
N ASN A 42 -13.47 -5.53 -5.09
CA ASN A 42 -12.67 -6.75 -5.26
C ASN A 42 -11.25 -6.63 -4.72
N TRP A 43 -10.81 -5.45 -4.29
CA TRP A 43 -9.44 -5.23 -3.81
C TRP A 43 -9.44 -5.04 -2.29
N ALA A 44 -8.57 -5.77 -1.62
CA ALA A 44 -8.22 -5.60 -0.23
C ALA A 44 -6.89 -4.88 -0.10
N PHE A 45 -6.86 -3.78 0.64
CA PHE A 45 -5.64 -3.03 0.95
C PHE A 45 -4.77 -3.76 1.99
N VAL A 46 -3.48 -3.91 1.70
CA VAL A 46 -2.53 -4.68 2.51
C VAL A 46 -1.16 -4.00 2.61
N GLY A 47 -0.25 -4.60 3.38
CA GLY A 47 1.15 -4.17 3.46
C GLY A 47 1.39 -2.97 4.38
N GLY A 48 2.58 -2.37 4.26
CA GLY A 48 3.03 -1.33 5.19
C GLY A 48 2.22 -0.02 5.11
N THR A 49 1.75 0.33 3.92
CA THR A 49 0.95 1.56 3.74
C THR A 49 -0.46 1.38 4.30
N ALA A 50 -1.03 0.17 4.24
CA ALA A 50 -2.28 -0.14 4.95
C ALA A 50 -2.12 0.10 6.47
N LEU A 51 -1.03 -0.37 7.06
CA LEU A 51 -0.75 -0.15 8.49
C LEU A 51 -0.58 1.33 8.83
N ARG A 52 0.06 2.11 7.94
CA ARG A 52 0.21 3.55 8.09
C ARG A 52 -1.13 4.29 8.08
N PHE A 53 -2.03 3.93 7.16
CA PHE A 53 -3.32 4.62 6.98
C PHE A 53 -4.36 4.18 8.00
N LEU A 54 -4.48 2.87 8.26
CA LEU A 54 -5.51 2.29 9.12
C LEU A 54 -5.17 2.38 10.60
N TYR A 55 -3.89 2.21 10.96
CA TYR A 55 -3.44 2.04 12.34
C TYR A 55 -2.33 3.03 12.74
N SER A 56 -2.10 4.07 11.93
CA SER A 56 -1.14 5.14 12.22
C SER A 56 0.28 4.66 12.52
N MET A 57 0.74 3.59 11.87
CA MET A 57 2.12 3.10 12.01
C MET A 57 3.14 4.26 11.90
N PRO A 58 4.08 4.42 12.86
CA PRO A 58 4.93 5.62 12.97
C PRO A 58 6.14 5.62 12.02
N ARG A 59 5.99 5.04 10.81
CA ARG A 59 6.94 5.18 9.72
C ARG A 59 6.22 5.35 8.39
N PHE A 60 6.87 6.06 7.46
CA PHE A 60 6.36 6.16 6.09
C PHE A 60 6.55 4.84 5.32
N SER A 61 5.77 4.69 4.26
CA SER A 61 5.80 3.57 3.34
C SER A 61 5.61 4.09 1.92
N GLU A 62 6.25 3.46 0.94
CA GLU A 62 6.34 4.02 -0.41
C GLU A 62 5.33 3.44 -1.41
N ASP A 63 4.98 2.17 -1.22
CA ASP A 63 4.18 1.38 -2.16
C ASP A 63 2.74 1.22 -1.69
N LEU A 64 1.77 1.19 -2.59
CA LEU A 64 0.42 0.73 -2.32
C LEU A 64 0.31 -0.74 -2.75
N ALA A 65 0.03 -1.63 -1.79
CA ALA A 65 -0.11 -3.06 -2.05
C ALA A 65 -1.55 -3.50 -1.81
N PHE A 66 -2.06 -4.31 -2.73
CA PHE A 66 -3.41 -4.84 -2.70
C PHE A 66 -3.39 -6.35 -2.94
N SER A 67 -4.47 -7.00 -2.53
CA SER A 67 -4.77 -8.40 -2.76
C SER A 67 -6.18 -8.50 -3.30
N LEU A 68 -6.47 -9.42 -4.22
CA LEU A 68 -7.87 -9.68 -4.57
C LEU A 68 -8.62 -10.25 -3.36
N SER A 69 -9.89 -9.86 -3.22
CA SER A 69 -10.76 -10.33 -2.13
C SER A 69 -11.05 -11.84 -2.21
N HIS A 70 -11.07 -12.38 -3.42
CA HIS A 70 -11.14 -13.82 -3.67
C HIS A 70 -10.44 -14.18 -5.00
N PRO A 71 -10.01 -15.45 -5.15
CA PRO A 71 -9.46 -15.92 -6.42
C PRO A 71 -10.42 -15.69 -7.58
N LYS A 72 -9.87 -15.39 -8.77
CA LYS A 72 -10.59 -15.16 -10.03
C LYS A 72 -11.53 -13.93 -10.04
N ALA A 73 -11.52 -13.09 -9.01
CA ALA A 73 -12.18 -11.78 -9.09
C ALA A 73 -11.58 -10.96 -10.24
N GLU A 74 -12.40 -10.13 -10.88
CA GLU A 74 -11.89 -9.21 -11.90
C GLU A 74 -11.06 -8.11 -11.22
N ASP A 75 -9.79 -7.99 -11.58
CA ASP A 75 -8.90 -7.00 -10.98
C ASP A 75 -9.06 -5.60 -11.57
N LEU A 76 -9.52 -5.46 -12.82
CA LEU A 76 -9.66 -4.18 -13.52
C LEU A 76 -8.40 -3.28 -13.48
N PHE A 77 -7.20 -3.83 -13.20
CA PHE A 77 -6.01 -3.07 -12.81
C PHE A 77 -5.62 -2.02 -13.83
N THR A 78 -5.48 -2.42 -15.10
CA THR A 78 -5.10 -1.50 -16.18
C THR A 78 -6.14 -0.39 -16.39
N GLY A 79 -7.43 -0.72 -16.25
CA GLY A 79 -8.52 0.24 -16.37
C GLY A 79 -8.48 1.27 -15.23
N LEU A 80 -8.34 0.80 -13.99
CA LEU A 80 -8.22 1.64 -12.80
C LEU A 80 -7.00 2.56 -12.87
N MET A 81 -5.84 2.06 -13.31
CA MET A 81 -4.64 2.89 -13.49
C MET A 81 -4.85 3.99 -14.54
N LYS A 82 -5.53 3.69 -15.66
CA LYS A 82 -5.87 4.72 -16.67
C LYS A 82 -6.81 5.79 -16.11
N LYS A 83 -7.83 5.39 -15.36
CA LYS A 83 -8.76 6.36 -14.73
C LYS A 83 -8.06 7.23 -13.69
N ALA A 84 -7.16 6.65 -12.90
CA ALA A 84 -6.31 7.42 -11.98
C ALA A 84 -5.44 8.42 -12.74
N GLN A 85 -4.82 8.00 -13.85
CA GLN A 85 -4.05 8.90 -14.70
C GLN A 85 -4.87 10.10 -15.18
N SER A 86 -6.06 9.85 -15.73
CA SER A 86 -6.96 10.91 -16.21
C SER A 86 -7.38 11.85 -15.09
N SER A 87 -7.66 11.33 -13.89
CA SER A 87 -8.06 12.13 -12.73
C SER A 87 -6.94 13.09 -12.31
N PHE A 88 -5.71 12.61 -12.17
CA PHE A 88 -4.58 13.47 -11.82
C PHE A 88 -4.20 14.46 -12.93
N GLN A 89 -4.32 14.07 -14.20
CA GLN A 89 -4.07 14.99 -15.31
C GLN A 89 -5.11 16.12 -15.34
N ALA A 90 -6.38 15.84 -15.04
CA ALA A 90 -7.42 16.86 -14.91
C ALA A 90 -7.15 17.82 -13.73
N GLU A 91 -6.47 17.36 -12.69
CA GLU A 91 -5.99 18.20 -11.57
C GLU A 91 -4.69 18.97 -11.88
N GLY A 92 -4.15 18.85 -13.10
CA GLY A 92 -2.96 19.58 -13.56
C GLY A 92 -1.62 18.94 -13.17
N TYR A 93 -1.59 17.66 -12.80
CA TYR A 93 -0.34 16.93 -12.58
C TYR A 93 0.25 16.40 -13.90
N SER A 94 1.57 16.53 -14.06
CA SER A 94 2.30 15.79 -15.10
C SER A 94 2.53 14.36 -14.62
N LEU A 95 1.88 13.39 -15.29
CA LEU A 95 1.88 11.99 -14.90
C LEU A 95 2.34 11.06 -16.03
N ALA A 96 3.21 10.12 -15.68
CA ALA A 96 3.49 8.93 -16.48
C ALA A 96 3.15 7.67 -15.68
N ILE A 97 2.39 6.74 -16.27
CA ILE A 97 2.13 5.43 -15.67
C ILE A 97 2.77 4.34 -16.51
N LYS A 98 3.61 3.52 -15.87
CA LYS A 98 4.18 2.31 -16.48
C LYS A 98 3.64 1.08 -15.77
N ALA A 99 2.68 0.39 -16.40
CA ALA A 99 2.08 -0.83 -15.89
C ALA A 99 2.77 -2.10 -16.44
N LYS A 100 2.85 -3.13 -15.61
CA LYS A 100 3.28 -4.50 -15.93
C LYS A 100 2.20 -5.45 -15.41
N ALA A 101 1.37 -5.95 -16.32
CA ALA A 101 0.15 -6.70 -15.98
C ALA A 101 0.22 -8.21 -16.30
N GLU A 102 1.38 -8.71 -16.74
CA GLU A 102 1.56 -10.09 -17.22
C GLU A 102 1.86 -11.10 -16.10
N LYS A 103 2.15 -10.62 -14.89
CA LYS A 103 2.52 -11.46 -13.74
C LYS A 103 1.33 -11.65 -12.80
N THR A 104 1.38 -12.71 -11.98
CA THR A 104 0.45 -12.96 -10.87
C THR A 104 0.30 -11.73 -9.97
N VAL A 105 1.42 -11.06 -9.68
CA VAL A 105 1.41 -9.74 -9.08
C VAL A 105 1.52 -8.70 -10.19
N LYS A 106 0.41 -8.00 -10.47
CA LYS A 106 0.42 -6.87 -11.40
C LYS A 106 0.97 -5.66 -10.68
N SER A 107 1.74 -4.84 -11.40
CA SER A 107 2.35 -3.64 -10.81
C SER A 107 2.32 -2.46 -11.75
N ALA A 108 2.25 -1.25 -11.21
CA ALA A 108 2.37 -0.01 -11.96
C ALA A 108 3.18 1.02 -11.17
N PHE A 109 4.03 1.76 -11.86
CA PHE A 109 4.63 2.96 -11.29
C PHE A 109 3.86 4.18 -11.75
N VAL A 110 3.23 4.86 -10.80
CA VAL A 110 2.59 6.16 -10.99
C VAL A 110 3.63 7.24 -10.72
N ARG A 111 4.10 7.91 -11.76
CA ARG A 111 5.23 8.85 -11.72
C ARG A 111 4.71 10.27 -11.87
N PHE A 112 4.96 11.11 -10.87
CA PHE A 112 4.63 12.54 -10.86
C PHE A 112 5.90 13.32 -11.20
N GLU A 113 5.97 13.80 -12.43
CA GLU A 113 7.15 14.45 -12.98
C GLU A 113 7.14 15.95 -12.64
N GLY A 114 8.27 16.48 -12.18
CA GLY A 114 8.43 17.91 -11.87
C GLY A 114 7.71 18.39 -10.61
N LEU A 115 6.84 17.57 -10.00
CA LEU A 115 6.09 17.96 -8.80
C LEU A 115 7.01 18.38 -7.64
N LEU A 116 8.15 17.69 -7.44
CA LEU A 116 9.09 18.06 -6.38
C LEU A 116 9.76 19.41 -6.63
N PHE A 117 9.97 19.77 -7.89
CA PHE A 117 10.47 21.10 -8.26
C PHE A 117 9.39 22.17 -8.02
N GLU A 118 8.14 21.92 -8.44
CA GLU A 118 7.01 22.82 -8.19
C GLU A 118 6.78 23.10 -6.70
N MET A 119 7.10 22.12 -5.83
CA MET A 119 6.97 22.23 -4.38
C MET A 119 8.24 22.78 -3.69
N ASN A 120 9.25 23.23 -4.44
CA ASN A 120 10.56 23.67 -3.92
C ASN A 120 11.32 22.62 -3.09
N LEU A 121 11.03 21.33 -3.29
CA LEU A 121 11.70 20.22 -2.61
C LEU A 121 12.91 19.71 -3.41
N SER A 122 12.96 19.97 -4.72
CA SER A 122 14.07 19.63 -5.60
C SER A 122 14.59 20.83 -6.39
N ARG A 123 15.88 20.84 -6.70
CA ARG A 123 16.51 21.77 -7.66
C ARG A 123 16.42 21.29 -9.11
N HIS A 124 16.04 20.03 -9.33
CA HIS A 124 15.97 19.42 -10.65
C HIS A 124 14.52 19.40 -11.15
N GLN A 125 14.25 20.11 -12.24
CA GLN A 125 12.91 20.20 -12.85
C GLN A 125 12.34 18.85 -13.30
N SER A 126 13.21 17.89 -13.61
CA SER A 126 12.82 16.54 -14.04
C SER A 126 12.73 15.52 -12.90
N GLU A 127 13.02 15.90 -11.65
CA GLU A 127 12.95 14.94 -10.53
C GLU A 127 11.52 14.45 -10.38
N THR A 128 11.39 13.12 -10.31
CA THR A 128 10.10 12.43 -10.28
C THR A 128 9.89 11.82 -8.90
N ILE A 129 8.70 12.01 -8.34
CA ILE A 129 8.23 11.19 -7.22
C ILE A 129 7.31 10.10 -7.75
N SER A 130 7.55 8.84 -7.36
CA SER A 130 6.78 7.70 -7.87
C SER A 130 6.12 6.88 -6.78
N ILE A 131 4.88 6.47 -6.99
CA ILE A 131 4.18 5.51 -6.15
C ILE A 131 4.06 4.21 -6.92
N LYS A 132 4.52 3.10 -6.33
CA LYS A 132 4.29 1.78 -6.88
C LYS A 132 2.95 1.28 -6.40
N VAL A 133 2.10 0.84 -7.31
CA VAL A 133 0.84 0.14 -7.04
C VAL A 133 1.05 -1.31 -7.39
N GLU A 134 0.74 -2.22 -6.48
CA GLU A 134 0.82 -3.66 -6.72
C GLU A 134 -0.50 -4.33 -6.32
N ILE A 135 -0.93 -5.30 -7.11
CA ILE A 135 -2.04 -6.18 -6.76
C ILE A 135 -1.67 -7.64 -6.97
N ASP A 136 -1.86 -8.46 -5.94
CA ASP A 136 -1.82 -9.91 -6.04
C ASP A 136 -3.14 -10.46 -6.57
N THR A 137 -3.09 -11.06 -7.77
CA THR A 137 -4.27 -11.63 -8.44
C THR A 137 -4.49 -13.13 -8.14
N ASN A 138 -3.58 -13.76 -7.39
CA ASN A 138 -3.75 -15.13 -6.90
C ASN A 138 -3.47 -15.20 -5.39
N PRO A 139 -4.33 -14.57 -4.57
CA PRO A 139 -4.10 -14.47 -3.15
C PRO A 139 -4.25 -15.82 -2.44
N PRO A 140 -3.46 -16.10 -1.39
CA PRO A 140 -3.67 -17.28 -0.56
C PRO A 140 -5.03 -17.23 0.13
N ALA A 141 -5.65 -18.39 0.27
CA ALA A 141 -6.98 -18.51 0.87
C ALA A 141 -6.96 -18.24 2.39
N GLY A 142 -8.12 -17.85 2.92
CA GLY A 142 -8.33 -17.71 4.37
C GLY A 142 -8.14 -16.29 4.92
N ALA A 143 -7.90 -15.29 4.07
CA ALA A 143 -7.90 -13.90 4.50
C ALA A 143 -9.30 -13.44 4.89
N ASN A 144 -9.39 -12.73 6.01
CA ASN A 144 -10.60 -12.02 6.41
C ASN A 144 -10.53 -10.58 5.95
N LEU A 145 -11.68 -10.04 5.56
CA LEU A 145 -11.81 -8.68 5.05
C LEU A 145 -12.60 -7.81 6.02
N GLU A 146 -12.13 -6.59 6.19
CA GLU A 146 -12.80 -5.53 6.93
C GLU A 146 -12.90 -4.29 6.06
N THR A 147 -13.79 -3.37 6.41
CA THR A 147 -13.93 -2.08 5.74
C THR A 147 -13.91 -0.97 6.78
N SER A 148 -13.02 0.01 6.58
CA SER A 148 -12.83 1.11 7.52
C SER A 148 -12.92 2.47 6.84
N ILE A 149 -13.56 3.42 7.52
CA ILE A 149 -13.62 4.81 7.10
C ILE A 149 -12.47 5.59 7.73
N LEU A 150 -11.66 6.26 6.90
CA LEU A 150 -10.53 7.08 7.28
C LEU A 150 -10.73 8.52 6.82
N ARG A 151 -10.24 9.47 7.64
CA ARG A 151 -10.22 10.91 7.33
C ARG A 151 -8.79 11.41 7.33
N ARG A 152 -7.97 10.87 6.42
CA ARG A 152 -6.55 11.22 6.28
C ARG A 152 -6.31 11.77 4.88
N HIS A 153 -6.11 13.09 4.78
CA HIS A 153 -6.07 13.90 3.54
C HIS A 153 -7.38 13.98 2.76
N CYS A 154 -8.15 12.89 2.71
CA CYS A 154 -9.50 12.83 2.15
C CYS A 154 -10.33 11.77 2.89
N LEU A 155 -11.61 11.66 2.53
CA LEU A 155 -12.50 10.62 3.06
C LEU A 155 -12.31 9.33 2.27
N LEU A 156 -11.81 8.30 2.96
CA LEU A 156 -11.57 6.99 2.38
C LEU A 156 -12.43 5.95 3.10
N ASN A 157 -12.99 5.00 2.36
CA ASN A 157 -13.74 3.84 2.80
C ASN A 157 -13.07 2.60 2.16
N LEU A 158 -12.07 2.06 2.85
CA LEU A 158 -11.15 1.08 2.28
C LEU A 158 -11.53 -0.33 2.73
N GLN A 159 -11.68 -1.25 1.78
CA GLN A 159 -11.65 -2.68 2.08
C GLN A 159 -10.19 -3.10 2.29
N HIS A 160 -9.91 -3.83 3.37
CA HIS A 160 -8.57 -4.26 3.76
C HIS A 160 -8.59 -5.60 4.47
N PHE A 161 -7.42 -6.21 4.65
CA PHE A 161 -7.29 -7.37 5.52
C PHE A 161 -7.55 -6.99 6.98
N ASP A 162 -8.22 -7.86 7.74
CA ASP A 162 -8.37 -7.68 9.19
C ASP A 162 -7.00 -7.67 9.90
N LYS A 163 -6.98 -7.28 11.17
CA LYS A 163 -5.73 -7.17 11.96
C LYS A 163 -4.91 -8.47 11.97
N SER A 164 -5.58 -9.62 12.14
CA SER A 164 -4.94 -10.94 12.17
C SER A 164 -4.34 -11.32 10.82
N SER A 165 -5.03 -11.03 9.72
CA SER A 165 -4.57 -11.32 8.35
C SER A 165 -3.44 -10.39 7.92
N LEU A 166 -3.44 -9.12 8.35
CA LEU A 166 -2.32 -8.19 8.13
C LEU A 166 -1.05 -8.66 8.85
N LEU A 167 -1.17 -9.18 10.08
CA LEU A 167 -0.04 -9.76 10.81
C LEU A 167 0.45 -11.05 10.13
N ALA A 168 -0.46 -11.93 9.69
CA ALA A 168 -0.10 -13.14 8.93
C ALA A 168 0.70 -12.81 7.67
N GLY A 169 0.27 -11.82 6.86
CA GLY A 169 1.02 -11.39 5.68
C GLY A 169 2.41 -10.84 6.02
N LYS A 170 2.60 -10.29 7.22
CA LYS A 170 3.90 -9.79 7.70
C LYS A 170 4.82 -10.91 8.15
N LEU A 171 4.31 -11.89 8.89
CA LEU A 171 5.05 -13.09 9.25
C LEU A 171 5.44 -13.90 8.01
N HIS A 172 4.53 -14.04 7.05
CA HIS A 172 4.83 -14.66 5.76
C HIS A 172 6.01 -13.97 5.06
N ALA A 173 6.01 -12.64 5.00
CA ALA A 173 7.11 -11.90 4.39
C ALA A 173 8.46 -12.07 5.13
N LEU A 174 8.44 -12.27 6.44
CA LEU A 174 9.64 -12.52 7.26
C LEU A 174 10.17 -13.94 7.07
N LEU A 175 9.28 -14.94 7.06
CA LEU A 175 9.65 -16.35 6.95
C LEU A 175 10.06 -16.75 5.52
N SER A 176 9.40 -16.18 4.51
CA SER A 176 9.57 -16.62 3.12
C SER A 176 10.70 -15.89 2.39
N ARG A 177 11.23 -14.79 2.94
CA ARG A 177 12.34 -14.07 2.31
C ARG A 177 13.66 -14.70 2.71
N GLY A 178 14.52 -14.95 1.73
CA GLY A 178 15.91 -15.37 1.98
C GLY A 178 16.82 -14.29 2.63
N TYR A 179 16.27 -13.14 3.02
CA TYR A 179 17.01 -12.08 3.72
C TYR A 179 16.06 -11.18 4.52
N SER A 180 16.56 -10.65 5.64
CA SER A 180 15.84 -9.72 6.50
C SER A 180 15.92 -8.28 5.97
N LYS A 181 14.78 -7.57 5.90
CA LYS A 181 14.77 -6.11 5.70
C LYS A 181 14.48 -5.43 7.02
N GLY A 182 15.23 -4.38 7.36
CA GLY A 182 15.04 -3.63 8.61
C GLY A 182 13.60 -3.13 8.84
N ARG A 183 12.87 -2.79 7.76
CA ARG A 183 11.45 -2.41 7.83
C ARG A 183 10.50 -3.54 8.27
N ASP A 184 10.80 -4.79 7.94
CA ASP A 184 9.95 -5.91 8.34
C ASP A 184 10.14 -6.20 9.84
N LEU A 185 11.38 -6.09 10.34
CA LEU A 185 11.67 -6.16 11.79
C LEU A 185 11.03 -5.01 12.55
N TYR A 186 11.09 -3.78 12.01
CA TYR A 186 10.40 -2.63 12.59
C TYR A 186 8.90 -2.89 12.72
N ASP A 187 8.27 -3.38 11.65
CA ASP A 187 6.83 -3.66 11.65
C ASP A 187 6.47 -4.74 12.66
N LEU A 188 7.25 -5.82 12.74
CA LEU A 188 7.05 -6.86 13.74
C LEU A 188 7.15 -6.30 15.17
N MET A 189 8.18 -5.50 15.46
CA MET A 189 8.30 -4.84 16.76
C MET A 189 7.12 -3.93 17.06
N TRP A 190 6.62 -3.20 16.05
CA TRP A 190 5.42 -2.37 16.18
C TRP A 190 4.17 -3.20 16.52
N TYR A 191 3.95 -4.34 15.85
CA TYR A 191 2.86 -5.26 16.21
C TYR A 191 2.99 -5.78 17.64
N LEU A 192 4.17 -6.26 18.02
CA LEU A 192 4.42 -6.84 19.34
C LEU A 192 4.36 -5.81 20.47
N SER A 193 4.47 -4.52 20.14
CA SER A 193 4.33 -3.42 21.11
C SER A 193 2.87 -3.17 21.53
N ASP A 194 1.89 -3.60 20.73
CA ASP A 194 0.47 -3.51 21.06
C ASP A 194 -0.06 -4.85 21.55
N ARG A 195 -0.22 -4.98 22.87
CA ARG A 195 -0.75 -6.20 23.52
C ARG A 195 -2.20 -6.51 23.15
N THR A 196 -2.91 -5.55 22.57
CA THR A 196 -4.30 -5.73 22.12
C THR A 196 -4.40 -6.21 20.69
N TRP A 197 -3.28 -6.26 19.95
CA TRP A 197 -3.26 -6.80 18.61
C TRP A 197 -3.55 -8.32 18.63
N PRO A 198 -4.52 -8.82 17.84
CA PRO A 198 -4.85 -10.24 17.86
C PRO A 198 -3.71 -11.08 17.26
N GLY A 199 -3.69 -12.37 17.60
CA GLY A 199 -2.75 -13.32 17.00
C GLY A 199 -2.88 -13.38 15.46
N PRO A 200 -1.85 -13.89 14.77
CA PRO A 200 -1.87 -13.99 13.31
C PRO A 200 -2.97 -14.93 12.83
N ASN A 201 -3.53 -14.65 11.66
CA ASN A 201 -4.39 -15.58 10.95
C ASN A 201 -3.57 -16.79 10.46
N ILE A 202 -3.55 -17.86 11.24
CA ILE A 202 -2.75 -19.06 11.00
C ILE A 202 -3.13 -19.78 9.69
N ILE A 203 -4.43 -19.78 9.34
CA ILE A 203 -4.92 -20.41 8.11
C ILE A 203 -4.33 -19.69 6.90
N LEU A 204 -4.46 -18.36 6.87
CA LEU A 204 -3.88 -17.54 5.81
C LEU A 204 -2.36 -17.69 5.74
N LEU A 205 -1.67 -17.66 6.88
CA LEU A 205 -0.22 -17.78 6.95
C LEU A 205 0.27 -19.10 6.35
N ASN A 206 -0.30 -20.24 6.78
CA ASN A 206 0.10 -21.54 6.26
C ASN A 206 -0.20 -21.67 4.75
N ASN A 207 -1.35 -21.18 4.29
CA ASN A 207 -1.67 -21.18 2.85
C ASN A 207 -0.67 -20.34 2.05
N ALA A 208 -0.28 -19.17 2.57
CA ALA A 208 0.72 -18.30 1.94
C ALA A 208 2.10 -18.97 1.90
N LEU A 209 2.53 -19.59 3.00
CA LEU A 209 3.80 -20.31 3.10
C LEU A 209 3.88 -21.48 2.11
N LEU A 210 2.82 -22.29 2.05
CA LEU A 210 2.70 -23.40 1.09
C LEU A 210 2.78 -22.89 -0.35
N GLN A 211 2.08 -21.80 -0.67
CA GLN A 211 2.09 -21.19 -2.01
C GLN A 211 3.48 -20.68 -2.42
N THR A 212 4.32 -20.28 -1.46
CA THR A 212 5.70 -19.83 -1.71
C THR A 212 6.76 -20.91 -1.55
N GLY A 213 6.38 -22.17 -1.32
CA GLY A 213 7.32 -23.29 -1.23
C GLY A 213 8.06 -23.39 0.11
N TRP A 214 7.41 -23.05 1.22
CA TRP A 214 7.94 -23.21 2.57
C TRP A 214 8.32 -24.67 2.88
N ASP A 215 9.50 -24.86 3.45
CA ASP A 215 10.10 -26.16 3.81
C ASP A 215 10.10 -26.44 5.32
N GLY A 216 9.72 -25.45 6.15
CA GLY A 216 9.60 -25.60 7.59
C GLY A 216 8.29 -26.26 8.04
N PRO A 217 8.09 -26.40 9.37
CA PRO A 217 6.89 -27.01 9.92
C PRO A 217 5.63 -26.16 9.64
N THR A 218 4.47 -26.80 9.75
CA THR A 218 3.18 -26.10 9.80
C THR A 218 3.14 -25.20 11.02
N ILE A 219 2.75 -23.95 10.82
CA ILE A 219 2.64 -22.97 11.91
C ILE A 219 1.36 -23.26 12.68
N THR A 220 1.46 -23.35 14.00
CA THR A 220 0.35 -23.51 14.94
C THR A 220 0.35 -22.33 15.92
N PRO A 221 -0.67 -22.15 16.76
CA PRO A 221 -0.64 -21.15 17.82
C PRO A 221 0.51 -21.32 18.84
N ASP A 222 1.15 -22.49 18.87
CA ASP A 222 2.15 -22.88 19.86
C ASP A 222 3.60 -22.70 19.38
N ASN A 223 3.84 -22.37 18.10
CA ASN A 223 5.18 -22.28 17.50
C ASN A 223 5.43 -21.00 16.67
#